data_AF-A0A6I3MMU3-F1
#
_entry.id   AF-A0A6I3MMU3-F1
#
_cell.length_a   1.000
_cell.length_b   1.000
_cell.length_c   1.000
_cell.angle_alpha   90.00
_cell.angle_beta   90.00
_cell.angle_gamma   90.00
#
_symmetry.space_group_name_H-M   'P 1'
#
loop_
_entity.id
_entity.type
_entity.pdbx_description
1 polymer ?
#
loop_
_entity_poly.entity_id
_entity_poly.type
_entity_poly.pdbx_seq_one_letter_code
_entity_poly.pdbx_strand_id
1 'polypeptide(L)'
;MKKNTYYIILLLLLTLNSQAQLSGRTTLFDKGVWSMISVNKKVPYITTDGDGIFSLDLPEKLNNIFFLESWISIEIINIPKNVKANLGNIEIPMRKTVTTDYEKFTDEEKKMITSVHCYTQLIGYEYLNQLQNPKIIFTCNNVKFELDKFEFDIKEQKVIIDWKNLKFCTN
;
A
#
# COMPACT_ATOMS: atom_id res chain seq x y z
N MET A 1 49.63 13.64 0.66
CA MET A 1 48.77 12.77 1.50
C MET A 1 47.37 13.32 1.83
N LYS A 2 47.12 14.65 1.85
CA LYS A 2 45.80 15.20 2.24
C LYS A 2 44.65 15.06 1.22
N LYS A 3 44.93 14.82 -0.07
CA LYS A 3 43.90 14.67 -1.13
C LYS A 3 43.15 13.33 -1.09
N ASN A 4 43.80 12.24 -0.68
CA ASN A 4 43.15 10.92 -0.61
C ASN A 4 42.18 10.80 0.58
N THR A 5 42.41 11.54 1.66
CA THR A 5 41.54 11.52 2.84
C THR A 5 40.17 12.15 2.56
N TYR A 6 40.12 13.21 1.74
CA TYR A 6 38.86 13.84 1.34
C TYR A 6 37.98 12.93 0.47
N TYR A 7 38.59 12.15 -0.43
CA TYR A 7 37.85 11.18 -1.25
C TYR A 7 37.25 10.04 -0.42
N ILE A 8 37.95 9.57 0.61
CA ILE A 8 37.46 8.51 1.51
C ILE A 8 36.28 9.01 2.36
N ILE A 9 36.35 10.26 2.86
CA ILE A 9 35.25 10.87 3.63
C ILE A 9 34.03 11.12 2.73
N LEU A 10 34.23 11.54 1.47
CA LEU A 10 33.15 11.70 0.49
C LEU A 10 32.50 10.36 0.10
N LEU A 11 33.28 9.28 -0.03
CA LEU A 11 32.76 7.93 -0.26
C LEU A 11 31.97 7.38 0.95
N LEU A 12 32.46 7.64 2.17
CA LEU A 12 31.77 7.23 3.42
C LEU A 12 30.44 7.98 3.62
N LEU A 13 30.39 9.27 3.25
CA LEU A 13 29.15 10.06 3.27
C LEU A 13 28.13 9.59 2.22
N LEU A 14 28.58 9.04 1.10
CA LEU A 14 27.70 8.44 0.10
C LEU A 14 27.12 7.07 0.54
N THR A 15 27.84 6.32 1.39
CA THR A 15 27.38 5.02 1.91
C THR A 15 26.45 5.10 3.13
N LEU A 16 26.25 6.29 3.71
CA LEU A 16 25.35 6.52 4.85
C LEU A 16 23.91 6.78 4.44
N ASN A 17 23.62 6.84 3.13
CA ASN A 17 22.25 6.86 2.64
C ASN A 17 21.65 5.46 2.80
N SER A 18 20.91 5.29 3.90
CA SER A 18 19.83 4.34 4.13
C SER A 18 19.75 3.24 3.07
N GLN A 19 20.27 2.06 3.41
CA GLN A 19 19.82 0.85 2.72
C GLN A 19 18.40 0.57 3.21
N ALA A 20 17.44 1.18 2.53
CA ALA A 20 16.03 0.93 2.71
C ALA A 20 15.79 -0.57 2.90
N GLN A 21 15.03 -0.91 3.93
CA GLN A 21 14.77 -2.31 4.30
C GLN A 21 13.56 -2.84 3.52
N LEU A 22 12.62 -1.96 3.21
CA LEU A 22 11.51 -2.26 2.33
C LEU A 22 11.33 -1.16 1.29
N SER A 23 11.13 -1.57 0.05
CA SER A 23 10.82 -0.66 -1.06
C SER A 23 9.67 -1.23 -1.89
N GLY A 24 9.12 -0.40 -2.76
CA GLY A 24 8.08 -0.81 -3.70
C GLY A 24 7.46 0.39 -4.38
N ARG A 25 6.33 0.14 -5.05
CA ARG A 25 5.57 1.14 -5.76
C ARG A 25 4.07 0.89 -5.55
N THR A 26 3.32 1.91 -5.15
CA THR A 26 1.85 1.85 -5.14
C THR A 26 1.31 2.24 -6.51
N THR A 27 0.27 1.55 -6.95
CA THR A 27 -0.35 1.80 -8.25
C THR A 27 -1.87 1.77 -8.19
N LEU A 28 -2.50 2.53 -9.07
CA LEU A 28 -3.92 2.49 -9.36
C LEU A 28 -4.08 2.45 -10.89
N PHE A 29 -4.74 1.42 -11.42
CA PHE A 29 -4.84 1.19 -12.88
C PHE A 29 -3.47 1.23 -13.59
N ASP A 30 -2.48 0.52 -13.04
CA ASP A 30 -1.08 0.45 -13.49
C ASP A 30 -0.28 1.77 -13.46
N LYS A 31 -0.89 2.86 -12.99
CA LYS A 31 -0.23 4.17 -12.84
C LYS A 31 0.22 4.39 -11.40
N GLY A 32 1.34 5.10 -11.24
CA GLY A 32 1.82 5.51 -9.93
C GLY A 32 0.80 6.38 -9.22
N VAL A 33 0.72 6.27 -7.90
CA VAL A 33 -0.24 7.03 -7.09
C VAL A 33 0.41 7.59 -5.83
N TRP A 34 0.04 8.82 -5.48
CA TRP A 34 0.50 9.52 -4.27
C TRP A 34 -0.20 8.95 -3.03
N SER A 35 0.43 8.00 -2.36
CA SER A 35 -0.08 7.35 -1.16
C SER A 35 0.65 7.78 0.10
N MET A 36 -0.08 7.86 1.21
CA MET A 36 0.49 8.12 2.51
C MET A 36 0.88 6.80 3.18
N ILE A 37 2.08 6.71 3.72
CA ILE A 37 2.66 5.50 4.29
C ILE A 37 3.15 5.79 5.70
N SER A 38 2.88 4.88 6.63
CA SER A 38 3.49 4.91 7.97
C SER A 38 4.02 3.56 8.38
N VAL A 39 5.14 3.58 9.09
CA VAL A 39 5.68 2.41 9.78
C VAL A 39 5.22 2.46 11.23
N ASN A 40 4.52 1.41 11.66
CA ASN A 40 3.90 1.27 12.98
C ASN A 40 2.93 2.41 13.33
N LYS A 41 2.21 2.94 12.31
CA LYS A 41 1.27 4.08 12.45
C LYS A 41 1.91 5.33 13.08
N LYS A 42 3.24 5.45 13.00
CA LYS A 42 3.97 6.64 13.46
C LYS A 42 3.69 7.79 12.49
N VAL A 43 3.51 8.98 13.07
CA VAL A 43 3.37 10.26 12.34
C VAL A 43 4.68 11.05 12.45
N PRO A 44 5.03 11.90 11.46
CA PRO A 44 4.28 12.17 10.22
C PRO A 44 4.33 10.99 9.23
N TYR A 45 3.31 10.91 8.37
CA TYR A 45 3.29 9.96 7.27
C TYR A 45 4.35 10.33 6.23
N ILE A 46 4.99 9.32 5.65
CA ILE A 46 5.80 9.43 4.44
C ILE A 46 4.83 9.44 3.26
N THR A 47 5.10 10.20 2.21
CA THR A 47 4.30 10.14 0.98
C THR A 47 5.15 9.46 -0.10
N THR A 48 4.53 8.62 -0.93
CA THR A 48 5.18 8.16 -2.17
C THR A 48 5.47 9.34 -3.09
N ASP A 49 6.29 9.13 -4.12
CA ASP A 49 6.42 10.13 -5.19
C ASP A 49 5.28 10.03 -6.22
N GLY A 50 5.35 10.83 -7.29
CA GLY A 50 4.34 10.82 -8.36
C GLY A 50 4.30 9.54 -9.19
N ASP A 51 5.36 8.73 -9.13
CA ASP A 51 5.39 7.40 -9.69
C ASP A 51 4.91 6.34 -8.68
N GLY A 52 4.55 6.73 -7.46
CA GLY A 52 4.10 5.84 -6.40
C GLY A 52 5.23 5.11 -5.68
N ILE A 53 6.49 5.48 -5.90
CA ILE A 53 7.66 4.79 -5.34
C ILE A 53 7.81 5.12 -3.86
N PHE A 54 8.18 4.12 -3.06
CA PHE A 54 8.51 4.27 -1.65
C PHE A 54 9.74 3.47 -1.23
N SER A 55 10.30 3.91 -0.11
CA SER A 55 11.49 3.37 0.51
C SER A 55 11.39 3.60 2.03
N LEU A 56 11.46 2.53 2.82
CA LEU A 56 11.14 2.53 4.24
C LEU A 56 12.21 1.81 5.07
N ASP A 57 12.49 2.38 6.24
CA ASP A 57 13.24 1.75 7.32
C ASP A 57 12.28 1.01 8.28
N LEU A 58 12.73 -0.11 8.83
CA LEU A 58 11.97 -1.00 9.71
C LEU A 58 12.60 -0.99 11.12
N PRO A 59 12.28 -0.01 11.98
CA PRO A 59 13.03 0.24 13.20
C PRO A 59 12.84 -0.82 14.29
N GLU A 60 11.65 -1.43 14.36
CA GLU A 60 11.27 -2.37 15.43
C GLU A 60 11.55 -3.82 15.04
N LYS A 61 11.54 -4.75 16.01
CA LYS A 61 11.73 -6.19 15.75
C LYS A 61 10.69 -6.74 14.75
N LEU A 62 9.44 -6.32 14.92
CA LEU A 62 8.32 -6.57 14.02
C LEU A 62 7.66 -5.22 13.71
N ASN A 63 7.35 -4.99 12.44
CA ASN A 63 6.81 -3.74 11.95
C ASN A 63 5.52 -4.00 11.20
N ASN A 64 4.59 -3.05 11.31
CA ASN A 64 3.42 -2.97 10.47
C ASN A 64 3.57 -1.76 9.55
N ILE A 65 3.18 -1.89 8.30
CA ILE A 65 3.19 -0.79 7.35
C ILE A 65 1.77 -0.52 6.93
N PHE A 66 1.36 0.72 7.08
CA PHE A 66 0.04 1.17 6.73
C PHE A 66 0.15 2.10 5.52
N PHE A 67 -0.49 1.70 4.42
CA PHE A 67 -0.69 2.48 3.21
C PHE A 67 -2.11 3.04 3.24
N LEU A 68 -2.21 4.35 3.16
CA LEU A 68 -3.45 5.09 3.06
C LEU A 68 -3.53 5.70 1.67
N GLU A 69 -4.52 5.25 0.93
CA GLU A 69 -4.83 5.76 -0.39
C GLU A 69 -6.35 5.79 -0.55
N SER A 70 -6.89 6.95 -0.91
CA SER A 70 -8.33 7.10 -1.15
C SER A 70 -9.22 6.57 0.01
N TRP A 71 -10.15 5.65 -0.26
CA TRP A 71 -11.19 5.17 0.67
C TRP A 71 -10.89 3.81 1.31
N ILE A 72 -9.84 3.11 0.87
CA ILE A 72 -9.41 1.83 1.44
C ILE A 72 -7.93 1.90 1.74
N SER A 73 -7.55 1.44 2.93
CA SER A 73 -6.15 1.31 3.32
C SER A 73 -5.65 -0.13 3.20
N ILE A 74 -4.33 -0.31 3.09
CA ILE A 74 -3.66 -1.60 3.20
C ILE A 74 -2.78 -1.57 4.45
N GLU A 75 -2.84 -2.60 5.29
CA GLU A 75 -1.91 -2.81 6.40
C GLU A 75 -1.17 -4.13 6.21
N ILE A 76 0.14 -4.05 5.96
CA ILE A 76 1.01 -5.23 5.94
C ILE A 76 1.58 -5.40 7.35
N ILE A 77 1.26 -6.50 8.01
CA ILE A 77 1.61 -6.75 9.42
C ILE A 77 2.74 -7.76 9.56
N ASN A 78 3.39 -7.75 10.73
CA ASN A 78 4.39 -8.75 11.15
C ASN A 78 5.66 -8.78 10.28
N ILE A 79 6.11 -7.64 9.76
CA ILE A 79 7.32 -7.55 8.93
C ILE A 79 8.57 -7.56 9.83
N PRO A 80 9.47 -8.55 9.70
CA PRO A 80 10.69 -8.58 10.51
C PRO A 80 11.64 -7.42 10.19
N LYS A 81 12.32 -6.90 11.23
CA LYS A 81 13.35 -5.85 11.08
C LYS A 81 14.37 -6.14 9.98
N ASN A 82 14.84 -7.37 9.87
CA ASN A 82 16.02 -7.71 9.08
C ASN A 82 15.70 -8.01 7.61
N VAL A 83 14.46 -7.75 7.17
CA VAL A 83 14.08 -7.89 5.78
C VAL A 83 14.81 -6.85 4.93
N LYS A 84 15.28 -7.28 3.76
CA LYS A 84 15.62 -6.41 2.63
C LYS A 84 14.83 -6.90 1.43
N ALA A 85 13.74 -6.22 1.11
CA ALA A 85 12.85 -6.65 0.05
C ALA A 85 12.32 -5.48 -0.78
N ASN A 86 11.99 -5.79 -2.03
CA ASN A 86 11.22 -4.92 -2.91
C ASN A 86 9.89 -5.61 -3.18
N LEU A 87 8.79 -5.00 -2.73
CA LEU A 87 7.43 -5.51 -2.93
C LEU A 87 6.93 -5.37 -4.37
N GLY A 88 7.73 -4.78 -5.26
CA GLY A 88 7.34 -4.50 -6.63
C GLY A 88 6.21 -3.48 -6.69
N ASN A 89 5.30 -3.67 -7.65
CA ASN A 89 4.09 -2.86 -7.72
C ASN A 89 3.00 -3.48 -6.85
N ILE A 90 2.34 -2.67 -6.03
CA ILE A 90 1.17 -3.01 -5.25
C ILE A 90 -0.01 -2.28 -5.88
N GLU A 91 -0.98 -3.01 -6.41
CA GLU A 91 -2.23 -2.41 -6.88
C GLU A 91 -3.11 -2.10 -5.66
N ILE A 92 -3.42 -0.83 -5.45
CA ILE A 92 -4.28 -0.39 -4.35
C ILE A 92 -5.71 -0.90 -4.62
N PRO A 93 -6.32 -1.64 -3.67
CA PRO A 93 -7.66 -2.16 -3.87
C PRO A 93 -8.69 -1.04 -3.86
N MET A 94 -9.74 -1.23 -4.66
CA MET A 94 -10.90 -0.36 -4.70
C MET A 94 -12.14 -1.10 -4.23
N ARG A 95 -13.15 -0.35 -3.74
CA ARG A 95 -14.47 -0.93 -3.47
C ARG A 95 -15.15 -1.27 -4.77
N LYS A 96 -16.01 -2.28 -4.71
CA LYS A 96 -16.81 -2.68 -5.86
C LYS A 96 -17.85 -1.62 -6.18
N THR A 97 -17.87 -1.14 -7.41
CA THR A 97 -18.91 -0.23 -7.89
C THR A 97 -20.26 -0.94 -7.95
N VAL A 98 -21.32 -0.25 -7.55
CA VAL A 98 -22.71 -0.70 -7.70
C VAL A 98 -23.14 -0.45 -9.14
N THR A 99 -23.52 -1.51 -9.86
CA THR A 99 -23.95 -1.43 -11.27
C THR A 99 -25.47 -1.36 -11.44
N THR A 100 -26.21 -1.72 -10.40
CA THR A 100 -27.69 -1.66 -10.38
C THR A 100 -28.13 -0.29 -9.88
N ASP A 101 -29.29 0.17 -10.32
CA ASP A 101 -29.91 1.40 -9.81
C ASP A 101 -30.06 1.34 -8.27
N TYR A 102 -29.51 2.36 -7.59
CA TYR A 102 -29.48 2.46 -6.13
C TYR A 102 -30.88 2.39 -5.52
N GLU A 103 -31.90 2.89 -6.22
CA GLU A 103 -33.28 2.91 -5.73
C GLU A 103 -33.93 1.52 -5.68
N LYS A 104 -33.31 0.50 -6.28
CA LYS A 104 -33.82 -0.88 -6.24
C LYS A 104 -33.40 -1.67 -5.01
N PHE A 105 -32.47 -1.15 -4.21
CA PHE A 105 -31.99 -1.82 -3.00
C PHE A 105 -32.94 -1.58 -1.82
N THR A 106 -33.02 -2.56 -0.93
CA THR A 106 -33.73 -2.39 0.36
C THR A 106 -32.98 -1.44 1.29
N ASP A 107 -33.66 -0.93 2.31
CA ASP A 107 -33.03 -0.04 3.31
C ASP A 107 -31.87 -0.73 4.03
N GLU A 108 -31.95 -2.05 4.27
CA GLU A 108 -30.87 -2.85 4.84
C GLU A 108 -29.66 -2.93 3.90
N GLU A 109 -29.88 -3.16 2.60
CA GLU A 109 -28.81 -3.23 1.62
C GLU A 109 -28.13 -1.88 1.43
N LYS A 110 -28.92 -0.80 1.43
CA LYS A 110 -28.43 0.58 1.34
C LYS A 110 -27.47 0.94 2.48
N LYS A 111 -27.56 0.31 3.66
CA LYS A 111 -26.58 0.49 4.77
C LYS A 111 -25.18 -0.01 4.44
N MET A 112 -25.05 -0.92 3.47
CA MET A 112 -23.76 -1.48 3.01
C MET A 112 -23.24 -0.78 1.76
N ILE A 113 -23.90 0.29 1.32
CA ILE A 113 -23.57 1.04 0.12
C ILE A 113 -23.28 2.48 0.52
N THR A 114 -22.28 3.08 -0.10
CA THR A 114 -22.00 4.51 0.06
C THR A 114 -22.00 5.22 -1.28
N SER A 115 -22.28 6.50 -1.25
CA SER A 115 -22.20 7.37 -2.44
C SER A 115 -20.77 7.80 -2.68
N VAL A 116 -20.40 7.88 -3.95
CA VAL A 116 -19.09 8.37 -4.39
C VAL A 116 -19.31 9.70 -5.08
N HIS A 117 -18.63 10.73 -4.58
CA HIS A 117 -18.69 12.08 -5.12
C HIS A 117 -17.34 12.50 -5.66
N CYS A 118 -17.34 13.14 -6.84
CA CYS A 118 -16.21 13.93 -7.31
C CYS A 118 -16.57 15.40 -7.08
N TYR A 119 -15.87 16.06 -6.15
CA TYR A 119 -16.28 17.34 -5.57
C TYR A 119 -17.72 17.27 -5.04
N THR A 120 -18.65 17.99 -5.63
CA THR A 120 -20.07 17.99 -5.23
C THR A 120 -20.94 17.10 -6.11
N GLN A 121 -20.39 16.51 -7.17
CA GLN A 121 -21.16 15.71 -8.12
C GLN A 121 -21.17 14.24 -7.69
N LEU A 122 -22.37 13.67 -7.53
CA LEU A 122 -22.53 12.22 -7.39
C LEU A 122 -22.10 11.55 -8.70
N ILE A 123 -21.11 10.67 -8.60
CA ILE A 123 -20.58 9.91 -9.75
C ILE A 123 -20.90 8.42 -9.69
N GLY A 124 -21.40 7.93 -8.56
CA GLY A 124 -21.84 6.55 -8.43
C GLY A 124 -21.99 6.11 -6.98
N TYR A 125 -22.07 4.80 -6.80
CA TYR A 125 -22.18 4.15 -5.50
C TYR A 125 -21.22 2.96 -5.43
N GLU A 126 -20.78 2.64 -4.22
CA GLU A 126 -19.84 1.54 -3.95
C GLU A 126 -20.28 0.71 -2.75
N TYR A 127 -19.99 -0.59 -2.78
CA TYR A 127 -20.21 -1.48 -1.65
C TYR A 127 -19.11 -1.29 -0.59
N LEU A 128 -19.51 -1.06 0.66
CA LEU A 128 -18.60 -0.96 1.81
C LEU A 128 -17.95 -2.30 2.18
N ASN A 129 -18.59 -3.42 1.82
CA ASN A 129 -18.19 -4.76 2.22
C ASN A 129 -17.63 -5.62 1.07
N GLN A 130 -17.39 -5.03 -0.11
CA GLN A 130 -16.88 -5.77 -1.27
C GLN A 130 -15.78 -4.97 -1.96
N LEU A 131 -14.68 -5.66 -2.28
CA LEU A 131 -13.64 -5.13 -3.15
C LEU A 131 -14.01 -5.37 -4.62
N GLN A 132 -13.61 -4.45 -5.50
CA GLN A 132 -13.78 -4.57 -6.95
C GLN A 132 -13.10 -5.83 -7.49
N ASN A 133 -11.90 -6.10 -6.98
CA ASN A 133 -11.18 -7.34 -7.18
C ASN A 133 -11.09 -8.08 -5.83
N PRO A 134 -11.54 -9.34 -5.73
CA PRO A 134 -11.41 -10.13 -4.50
C PRO A 134 -9.96 -10.53 -4.19
N LYS A 135 -8.98 -10.08 -4.98
CA LYS A 135 -7.56 -10.35 -4.82
C LYS A 135 -6.76 -9.05 -4.81
N ILE A 136 -5.65 -9.02 -4.08
CA ILE A 136 -4.66 -7.94 -4.16
C ILE A 136 -3.60 -8.34 -5.17
N ILE A 137 -3.35 -7.46 -6.13
CA ILE A 137 -2.38 -7.72 -7.20
C ILE A 137 -1.04 -7.11 -6.80
N PHE A 138 -0.01 -7.95 -6.84
CA PHE A 138 1.38 -7.55 -6.76
C PHE A 138 2.06 -7.85 -8.09
N THR A 139 3.02 -7.01 -8.49
CA THR A 139 3.92 -7.32 -9.61
C THR A 139 5.35 -7.26 -9.12
N CYS A 140 5.91 -8.44 -8.84
CA CYS A 140 7.22 -8.61 -8.22
C CYS A 140 8.15 -9.28 -9.22
N ASN A 141 9.33 -8.71 -9.48
CA ASN A 141 10.29 -9.23 -10.46
C ASN A 141 9.68 -9.50 -11.86
N ASN A 142 8.80 -8.60 -12.33
CA ASN A 142 8.02 -8.73 -13.57
C ASN A 142 7.04 -9.92 -13.62
N VAL A 143 6.74 -10.53 -12.46
CA VAL A 143 5.75 -11.60 -12.33
C VAL A 143 4.54 -11.07 -11.56
N LYS A 144 3.36 -11.24 -12.14
CA LYS A 144 2.09 -10.93 -11.47
C LYS A 144 1.77 -12.00 -10.44
N PHE A 145 1.61 -11.59 -9.19
CA PHE A 145 1.18 -12.41 -8.07
C PHE A 145 -0.18 -11.90 -7.58
N GLU A 146 -1.15 -12.79 -7.46
CA GLU A 146 -2.47 -12.45 -6.94
C GLU A 146 -2.62 -13.05 -5.55
N LEU A 147 -2.79 -12.18 -4.56
CA LEU A 147 -2.98 -12.58 -3.17
C LEU A 147 -4.47 -12.67 -2.85
N ASP A 148 -4.93 -13.87 -2.52
CA ASP A 148 -6.29 -14.17 -2.07
C ASP A 148 -6.40 -14.34 -0.54
N LYS A 149 -5.26 -14.50 0.16
CA LYS A 149 -5.18 -14.66 1.61
C LYS A 149 -4.93 -13.33 2.31
N PHE A 150 -6.00 -12.57 2.52
CA PHE A 150 -6.03 -11.35 3.32
C PHE A 150 -7.35 -11.25 4.10
N GLU A 151 -7.39 -10.36 5.07
CA GLU A 151 -8.61 -9.98 5.79
C GLU A 151 -9.07 -8.61 5.30
N PHE A 152 -10.37 -8.44 5.05
CA PHE A 152 -10.95 -7.11 4.80
C PHE A 152 -11.75 -6.67 6.01
N ASP A 153 -11.16 -5.74 6.79
CA ASP A 153 -11.84 -5.08 7.89
C ASP A 153 -12.81 -4.04 7.32
N ILE A 154 -14.08 -4.43 7.23
CA ILE A 154 -15.16 -3.59 6.71
C ILE A 154 -15.36 -2.34 7.58
N LYS A 155 -15.13 -2.43 8.89
CA LYS A 155 -15.37 -1.30 9.78
C LYS A 155 -14.32 -0.21 9.58
N GLU A 156 -13.05 -0.62 9.51
CA GLU A 156 -11.92 0.30 9.33
C GLU A 156 -11.59 0.56 7.84
N GLN A 157 -12.35 -0.04 6.92
CA GLN A 157 -12.14 0.02 5.46
C GLN A 157 -10.68 -0.28 5.09
N LYS A 158 -10.21 -1.45 5.52
CA LYS A 158 -8.78 -1.78 5.48
C LYS A 158 -8.54 -3.23 5.12
N VAL A 159 -7.63 -3.46 4.19
CA VAL A 159 -7.11 -4.78 3.84
C VAL A 159 -5.89 -5.09 4.70
N ILE A 160 -5.91 -6.21 5.42
CA ILE A 160 -4.83 -6.66 6.30
C ILE A 160 -4.12 -7.86 5.67
N ILE A 161 -2.81 -7.73 5.48
CA ILE A 161 -1.95 -8.74 4.85
C ILE A 161 -0.87 -9.15 5.84
N ASP A 162 -0.80 -10.43 6.18
CA ASP A 162 0.33 -10.97 6.95
C ASP A 162 1.56 -11.10 6.04
N TRP A 163 2.70 -10.55 6.46
CA TRP A 163 3.98 -10.64 5.77
C TRP A 163 4.31 -12.05 5.26
N LYS A 164 3.95 -13.10 6.01
CA LYS A 164 4.22 -14.49 5.62
C LYS A 164 3.56 -14.89 4.28
N ASN A 165 2.50 -14.18 3.88
CA ASN A 165 1.78 -14.42 2.64
C ASN A 165 2.45 -13.72 1.43
N LEU A 166 3.41 -12.83 1.67
CA LEU A 166 4.14 -12.07 0.64
C LEU A 166 5.51 -12.68 0.28
N LYS A 167 5.84 -13.86 0.81
CA LYS A 167 7.14 -14.53 0.57
C LYS A 167 7.55 -14.64 -0.90
N PHE A 168 6.58 -14.72 -1.81
CA PHE A 168 6.84 -14.78 -3.24
C PHE A 168 7.52 -13.51 -3.78
N CYS A 169 7.22 -12.34 -3.20
CA CYS A 169 7.77 -11.05 -3.60
C CYS A 169 9.09 -10.71 -2.93
N THR A 170 9.52 -11.50 -1.94
CA THR A 170 10.59 -11.11 -1.01
C THR A 170 11.77 -12.09 -1.02
N ASN A 171 11.74 -13.08 -1.93
CA ASN A 171 12.78 -14.07 -2.15
C ASN A 171 13.60 -13.75 -3.40
#